data_AF-A0AAV7XKB2-F1
#
_entry.id   AF-A0AAV7XKB2-F1
#
_cell.length_a   1.000
_cell.length_b   1.000
_cell.length_c   1.000
_cell.angle_alpha   90.00
_cell.angle_beta   90.00
_cell.angle_gamma   90.00
#
_symmetry.space_group_name_H-M   'P 1'
#
loop_
_entity.id
_entity.type
_entity.pdbx_description
1 polymer ?
#
loop_
_entity_poly.entity_id
_entity_poly.type
_entity_poly.pdbx_seq_one_letter_code
_entity_poly.pdbx_strand_id
1 'polypeptide(L)'
;MYGRNELIARYIKLRTGKTRTRKQVSSHIQVLARRKLRELQAKLKQPPRLGISSDLAADDADSNGTAQHSALLAKFWQPGLQPGTSQDVKPFSQSAYAAGKPAAAVSSPDMALQAAPPPAWEGRAIATHKLRLVEFSAFMEQQRDADNVHTHLFVHIGGTVTYADPQLERVDVRQIYDKFPEKKGGLKELYDKGPQNAFFLVKFWADLNTNITEVSEAFYGVSSMYESNENMTITCSTKVCSFGKQVVEKLETEYARFENGRFVYRIPRSPMCEYMINFIHKLKHLPEKYMMNSVLENFTILQVVTNRETQETLLCIAYVFEVSTSEHGAQHHIYRLVKD
;
A
#
# COMPACT_ATOMS: atom_id res chain seq x y z
N MET A 1 20.50 21.15 22.65
CA MET A 1 20.53 20.19 21.52
C MET A 1 21.00 20.93 20.26
N TYR A 2 21.89 20.33 19.45
CA TYR A 2 22.30 20.93 18.18
C TYR A 2 21.16 20.83 17.16
N GLY A 3 20.91 21.91 16.41
CA GLY A 3 19.90 21.92 15.36
C GLY A 3 20.33 21.17 14.10
N ARG A 4 19.38 20.72 13.26
CA ARG A 4 19.63 19.98 12.00
C ARG A 4 20.76 20.59 11.15
N ASN A 5 20.75 21.91 10.96
CA ASN A 5 21.73 22.60 10.11
C ASN A 5 23.12 22.74 10.78
N GLU A 6 23.19 22.63 12.10
CA GLU A 6 24.45 22.60 12.86
C GLU A 6 25.09 21.22 12.78
N LEU A 7 24.28 20.14 12.79
CA LEU A 7 24.75 18.78 12.56
C LEU A 7 25.32 18.62 11.14
N ILE A 8 24.62 19.14 10.12
CA ILE A 8 25.10 19.12 8.73
C ILE A 8 26.41 19.91 8.59
N ALA A 9 26.51 21.08 9.20
CA ALA A 9 27.73 21.88 9.21
C ALA A 9 28.93 21.13 9.83
N ARG A 10 28.70 20.44 10.97
CA ARG A 10 29.73 19.60 11.61
C ARG A 10 30.13 18.42 10.73
N TYR A 11 29.16 17.76 10.09
CA TYR A 11 29.42 16.65 9.18
C TYR A 11 30.27 17.08 7.99
N ILE A 12 29.99 18.24 7.38
CA ILE A 12 30.80 18.79 6.28
C ILE A 12 32.23 19.05 6.74
N LYS A 13 32.42 19.62 7.94
CA LYS A 13 33.76 19.84 8.52
C LYS A 13 34.49 18.53 8.74
N LEU A 14 33.81 17.51 9.26
CA LEU A 14 34.39 16.18 9.52
C LEU A 14 34.82 15.47 8.22
N ARG A 15 34.00 15.54 7.17
CA ARG A 15 34.24 14.79 5.92
C ARG A 15 35.13 15.50 4.92
N THR A 16 35.14 16.82 4.92
CA THR A 16 35.82 17.61 3.87
C THR A 16 36.88 18.57 4.40
N GLY A 17 37.02 18.70 5.73
CA GLY A 17 37.86 19.71 6.37
C GLY A 17 37.33 21.15 6.22
N LYS A 18 36.30 21.39 5.39
CA LYS A 18 35.78 22.72 5.12
C LYS A 18 34.78 23.14 6.18
N THR A 19 35.02 24.27 6.84
CA THR A 19 34.08 24.83 7.81
C THR A 19 32.93 25.53 7.08
N ARG A 20 31.69 25.14 7.40
CA ARG A 20 30.46 25.80 6.93
C ARG A 20 29.63 26.22 8.12
N THR A 21 29.02 27.41 8.05
CA THR A 21 28.13 27.88 9.11
C THR A 21 26.71 27.30 8.92
N ARG A 22 25.94 27.22 10.01
CA ARG A 22 24.50 26.91 9.97
C ARG A 22 23.75 27.77 8.94
N LYS A 23 24.10 29.06 8.83
CA LYS A 23 23.46 29.99 7.88
C LYS A 23 23.84 29.66 6.43
N GLN A 24 25.10 29.31 6.16
CA GLN A 24 25.55 28.86 4.84
C GLN A 24 24.86 27.56 4.39
N VAL A 25 24.71 26.60 5.31
CA VAL A 25 23.96 25.36 5.05
C VAL A 25 22.49 25.67 4.75
N SER A 26 21.86 26.54 5.53
CA SER A 26 20.45 26.93 5.32
C SER A 26 20.24 27.60 3.95
N SER A 27 21.12 28.54 3.59
CA SER A 27 21.07 29.22 2.29
C SER A 27 21.24 28.23 1.13
N HIS A 28 22.20 27.31 1.23
CA HIS A 28 22.44 26.32 0.18
C HIS A 28 21.24 25.38 -0.02
N ILE A 29 20.61 24.92 1.06
CA ILE A 29 19.38 24.12 0.99
C ILE A 29 18.25 24.88 0.30
N GLN A 30 18.07 26.17 0.62
CA GLN A 30 17.05 27.01 -0.02
C GLN A 30 17.32 27.22 -1.52
N VAL A 31 18.58 27.39 -1.91
CA VAL A 31 18.98 27.51 -3.31
C VAL A 31 18.66 26.23 -4.07
N LEU A 32 18.99 25.06 -3.51
CA LEU A 32 18.68 23.77 -4.12
C LEU A 32 17.16 23.56 -4.28
N ALA A 33 16.37 23.91 -3.26
CA ALA A 33 14.91 23.83 -3.33
C ALA A 33 14.32 24.76 -4.41
N ARG A 34 14.82 26.00 -4.51
CA ARG A 34 14.41 26.97 -5.55
C ARG A 34 14.80 26.51 -6.95
N ARG A 35 15.98 25.91 -7.11
CA ARG A 35 16.43 25.34 -8.40
C ARG A 35 15.52 24.20 -8.85
N LYS A 36 15.23 23.25 -7.96
CA LYS A 36 14.32 22.13 -8.23
C LYS A 36 12.91 22.60 -8.60
N LEU A 37 12.41 23.64 -7.92
CA LEU A 37 11.11 24.25 -8.25
C LEU A 37 11.09 24.89 -9.65
N ARG A 38 12.18 25.59 -10.04
CA ARG A 38 12.30 26.19 -11.38
C ARG A 38 12.41 25.13 -12.49
N GLU A 39 13.12 24.03 -12.25
CA GLU A 39 13.20 22.91 -13.20
C GLU A 39 11.82 22.25 -13.42
N LEU A 40 11.02 22.11 -12.36
CA LEU A 40 9.64 21.62 -12.47
C LEU A 40 8.74 22.59 -13.25
N GLN A 41 8.83 23.89 -12.99
CA GLN A 41 8.06 24.90 -13.72
C GLN A 41 8.49 25.03 -15.20
N ALA A 42 9.77 24.84 -15.52
CA ALA A 42 10.26 24.86 -16.89
C ALA A 42 9.74 23.67 -17.72
N LYS A 43 9.56 22.50 -17.08
CA LYS A 43 8.96 21.31 -17.72
C LYS A 43 7.47 21.47 -17.97
N LEU A 44 6.77 22.25 -17.15
CA LEU A 44 5.34 22.55 -17.33
C LEU A 44 5.06 23.59 -18.45
N LYS A 45 6.07 24.38 -18.84
CA LYS A 45 5.94 25.46 -19.83
C LYS A 45 6.31 25.06 -21.27
N GLN A 46 6.65 23.80 -21.54
CA GLN A 46 6.89 23.35 -22.91
C GLN A 46 5.59 22.85 -23.55
N PRO A 47 5.11 23.45 -24.66
CA PRO A 47 4.02 22.86 -25.42
C PRO A 47 4.49 21.56 -26.09
N PRO A 48 3.64 20.53 -26.18
CA PRO A 48 4.02 19.28 -26.83
C PRO A 48 4.24 19.54 -28.32
N ARG A 49 5.49 19.41 -28.80
CA ARG A 49 5.76 19.22 -30.24
C ARG A 49 5.41 17.79 -30.60
N LEU A 50 4.13 17.56 -30.90
CA LEU A 50 3.70 16.43 -31.70
C LEU A 50 3.50 16.94 -33.13
N GLY A 51 4.43 16.59 -34.00
CA GLY A 51 4.24 16.73 -35.44
C GLY A 51 3.33 15.60 -35.91
N ILE A 52 2.05 15.89 -36.07
CA ILE A 52 1.14 15.15 -36.96
C ILE A 52 0.21 16.18 -37.61
N SER A 53 0.10 16.03 -38.92
CA SER A 53 -0.56 16.84 -39.93
C SER A 53 -2.06 17.14 -39.70
N SER A 54 -2.46 18.25 -40.31
CA SER A 54 -3.78 18.87 -40.42
C SER A 54 -4.93 17.91 -40.82
N ASP A 55 -6.12 18.08 -40.23
CA ASP A 55 -7.23 18.83 -40.82
C ASP A 55 -8.54 18.68 -40.02
N LEU A 56 -9.36 19.75 -40.10
CA LEU A 56 -10.80 19.89 -39.80
C LEU A 56 -11.27 20.44 -38.43
N ALA A 57 -11.70 21.70 -38.55
CA ALA A 57 -12.93 22.32 -38.07
C ALA A 57 -12.89 23.12 -36.74
N ALA A 58 -13.24 24.39 -36.92
CA ALA A 58 -13.38 25.47 -35.95
C ALA A 58 -14.84 25.64 -35.50
N ASP A 59 -15.04 26.65 -34.64
CA ASP A 59 -16.24 27.15 -33.95
C ASP A 59 -16.51 26.50 -32.58
N ASP A 60 -16.64 27.21 -31.46
CA ASP A 60 -16.62 28.65 -31.18
C ASP A 60 -16.28 28.84 -29.69
N ALA A 61 -15.88 30.07 -29.33
CA ALA A 61 -15.36 30.47 -28.02
C ALA A 61 -16.45 30.67 -26.95
N ASP A 62 -16.15 30.31 -25.70
CA ASP A 62 -16.39 31.22 -24.59
C ASP A 62 -15.39 30.98 -23.44
N SER A 63 -15.13 32.05 -22.70
CA SER A 63 -13.92 32.35 -21.95
C SER A 63 -14.14 32.47 -20.45
N ASN A 64 -13.05 32.19 -19.70
CA ASN A 64 -12.80 32.52 -18.28
C ASN A 64 -13.67 31.81 -17.22
N GLY A 65 -13.15 31.17 -16.19
CA GLY A 65 -11.78 31.04 -15.70
C GLY A 65 -11.83 30.77 -14.19
N THR A 66 -11.08 29.79 -13.69
CA THR A 66 -10.46 29.81 -12.34
C THR A 66 -9.54 28.59 -12.20
N ALA A 67 -8.26 28.78 -12.52
CA ALA A 67 -7.19 27.87 -12.18
C ALA A 67 -6.64 28.26 -10.79
N GLN A 68 -7.22 27.69 -9.74
CA GLN A 68 -6.59 27.61 -8.43
C GLN A 68 -6.95 26.24 -7.85
N HIS A 69 -5.96 25.37 -7.72
CA HIS A 69 -5.83 24.29 -6.72
C HIS A 69 -4.81 23.25 -7.24
N SER A 70 -3.52 23.58 -7.21
CA SER A 70 -2.47 22.60 -7.52
C SER A 70 -1.15 22.89 -6.80
N ALA A 71 -1.22 23.34 -5.54
CA ALA A 71 -0.02 23.68 -4.75
C ALA A 71 -0.01 23.22 -3.28
N LEU A 72 -0.85 22.26 -2.85
CA LEU A 72 -0.90 21.84 -1.44
C LEU A 72 -0.56 20.37 -1.12
N LEU A 73 -0.32 19.49 -2.08
CA LEU A 73 -0.10 18.07 -1.78
C LEU A 73 1.37 17.64 -1.58
N ALA A 74 2.35 18.53 -1.77
CA ALA A 74 3.77 18.18 -1.72
C ALA A 74 4.44 18.27 -0.32
N LYS A 75 3.69 18.35 0.78
CA LYS A 75 4.27 18.56 2.13
C LYS A 75 3.84 17.56 3.22
N PHE A 76 3.07 16.53 2.92
CA PHE A 76 2.52 15.67 3.98
C PHE A 76 3.41 14.49 4.40
N TRP A 77 4.35 14.04 3.55
CA TRP A 77 5.21 12.88 3.85
C TRP A 77 6.60 13.28 4.37
N GLN A 78 6.67 13.81 5.59
CA GLN A 78 7.88 13.81 6.43
C GLN A 78 7.47 13.66 7.91
N PRO A 79 7.95 12.64 8.65
CA PRO A 79 7.78 12.61 10.09
C PRO A 79 8.79 13.56 10.74
N GLY A 80 8.30 14.70 11.22
CA GLY A 80 9.04 15.65 12.02
C GLY A 80 8.62 15.56 13.48
N LEU A 81 9.58 15.19 14.34
CA LEU A 81 9.51 15.17 15.81
C LEU A 81 8.87 16.45 16.38
N GLN A 82 7.87 16.30 17.25
CA GLN A 82 7.52 17.33 18.23
C GLN A 82 8.07 16.94 19.62
N PRO A 83 8.82 17.84 20.29
CA PRO A 83 9.25 17.65 21.67
C PRO A 83 8.14 18.01 22.65
N GLY A 84 7.99 17.17 23.67
CA GLY A 84 7.05 17.36 24.77
C GLY A 84 7.38 18.56 25.64
N THR A 85 6.34 19.07 26.30
CA THR A 85 6.45 19.98 27.44
C THR A 85 5.64 19.40 28.59
N SER A 86 6.33 19.18 29.71
CA SER A 86 5.78 18.76 31.00
C SER A 86 5.06 19.91 31.71
N GLN A 87 4.10 19.54 32.55
CA GLN A 87 3.72 20.06 33.89
C GLN A 87 2.31 19.48 34.15
N ASP A 88 1.90 18.98 35.32
CA ASP A 88 2.35 19.18 36.68
C ASP A 88 1.84 18.03 37.59
N VAL A 89 2.48 17.84 38.74
CA VAL A 89 2.25 16.73 39.69
C VAL A 89 1.77 17.30 41.03
N LYS A 90 0.91 16.51 41.71
CA LYS A 90 0.67 16.37 43.18
C LYS A 90 -0.68 16.91 43.69
N PRO A 91 -1.15 16.50 44.90
CA PRO A 91 -1.14 15.14 45.48
C PRO A 91 -2.47 14.80 46.23
N PHE A 92 -2.63 13.53 46.62
CA PHE A 92 -3.34 13.03 47.81
C PHE A 92 -4.66 13.67 48.29
N SER A 93 -5.69 12.83 48.38
CA SER A 93 -6.49 12.74 49.62
C SER A 93 -6.88 11.29 49.91
N GLN A 94 -6.26 10.75 50.95
CA GLN A 94 -6.69 9.54 51.67
C GLN A 94 -8.03 9.76 52.36
N SER A 95 -8.87 8.73 52.40
CA SER A 95 -9.79 8.34 53.49
C SER A 95 -10.55 7.09 53.01
N ALA A 96 -10.87 6.06 53.78
CA ALA A 96 -10.45 5.58 55.09
C ALA A 96 -10.88 4.10 55.12
N TYR A 97 -10.09 3.22 55.74
CA TYR A 97 -10.46 1.83 55.96
C TYR A 97 -11.54 1.75 57.05
N ALA A 98 -12.60 0.96 56.80
CA ALA A 98 -13.44 0.39 57.83
C ALA A 98 -13.67 -1.09 57.51
N ALA A 99 -13.17 -1.96 58.40
CA ALA A 99 -13.35 -3.40 58.38
C ALA A 99 -14.72 -3.78 59.00
N GLY A 100 -15.38 -4.84 58.49
CA GLY A 100 -16.53 -5.41 59.19
C GLY A 100 -17.38 -6.45 58.46
N LYS A 101 -16.93 -7.71 58.53
CA LYS A 101 -17.71 -8.99 58.59
C LYS A 101 -18.34 -9.63 57.33
N PRO A 102 -18.51 -10.97 57.34
CA PRO A 102 -18.73 -11.79 56.15
C PRO A 102 -20.15 -12.36 56.03
N ALA A 103 -20.39 -13.06 54.89
CA ALA A 103 -21.50 -13.95 54.55
C ALA A 103 -22.70 -13.33 53.82
N ALA A 104 -22.89 -13.72 52.55
CA ALA A 104 -23.96 -14.64 52.15
C ALA A 104 -23.87 -14.89 50.64
N ALA A 105 -23.95 -16.16 50.24
CA ALA A 105 -24.11 -16.58 48.87
C ALA A 105 -25.46 -16.09 48.32
N VAL A 106 -25.44 -15.46 47.15
CA VAL A 106 -26.60 -15.42 46.24
C VAL A 106 -26.07 -15.79 44.86
N SER A 107 -26.31 -17.05 44.50
CA SER A 107 -26.19 -17.57 43.15
C SER A 107 -27.29 -16.96 42.28
N SER A 108 -26.93 -16.02 41.42
CA SER A 108 -27.78 -15.58 40.31
C SER A 108 -27.35 -16.36 39.05
N PRO A 109 -28.20 -17.21 38.45
CA PRO A 109 -27.90 -17.84 37.18
C PRO A 109 -28.38 -16.91 36.08
N ASP A 110 -27.62 -15.85 35.81
CA ASP A 110 -27.78 -15.08 34.58
C ASP A 110 -26.48 -15.20 33.80
N MET A 111 -26.27 -16.40 33.24
CA MET A 111 -25.30 -16.61 32.19
C MET A 111 -25.83 -15.90 30.95
N ALA A 112 -25.61 -14.59 30.89
CA ALA A 112 -25.55 -13.88 29.63
C ALA A 112 -24.60 -14.69 28.73
N LEU A 113 -25.13 -15.21 27.63
CA LEU A 113 -24.35 -15.79 26.53
C LEU A 113 -23.35 -14.73 26.10
N GLN A 114 -22.17 -14.74 26.71
CA GLN A 114 -21.09 -13.84 26.37
C GLN A 114 -20.65 -14.27 24.98
N ALA A 115 -21.10 -13.51 23.97
CA ALA A 115 -20.76 -13.74 22.58
C ALA A 115 -19.23 -13.90 22.50
N ALA A 116 -18.79 -14.98 21.84
CA ALA A 116 -17.37 -15.23 21.66
C ALA A 116 -16.72 -13.96 21.07
N PRO A 117 -15.53 -13.57 21.54
CA PRO A 117 -14.88 -12.37 21.05
C PRO A 117 -14.69 -12.46 19.53
N PRO A 118 -14.86 -11.35 18.79
CA PRO A 118 -14.67 -11.35 17.34
C PRO A 118 -13.25 -11.81 17.01
N PRO A 119 -13.04 -12.52 15.88
CA PRO A 119 -11.71 -13.02 15.53
C PRO A 119 -10.65 -11.92 15.54
N ALA A 120 -9.43 -12.23 15.98
CA ALA A 120 -8.34 -11.24 16.14
C ALA A 120 -8.03 -10.43 14.87
N TRP A 121 -8.23 -11.03 13.70
CA TRP A 121 -8.01 -10.42 12.39
C TRP A 121 -9.07 -9.40 11.98
N GLU A 122 -10.23 -9.38 12.64
CA GLU A 122 -11.31 -8.47 12.29
C GLU A 122 -10.89 -7.01 12.52
N GLY A 123 -10.96 -6.20 11.46
CA GLY A 123 -10.50 -4.81 11.45
C GLY A 123 -8.98 -4.61 11.44
N ARG A 124 -8.19 -5.70 11.40
CA ARG A 124 -6.71 -5.68 11.42
C ARG A 124 -6.06 -6.34 10.22
N ALA A 125 -6.83 -7.08 9.43
CA ALA A 125 -6.37 -7.80 8.25
C ALA A 125 -7.29 -7.51 7.04
N ILE A 126 -6.84 -7.95 5.86
CA ILE A 126 -7.67 -7.94 4.64
C ILE A 126 -8.69 -9.07 4.75
N ALA A 127 -9.85 -8.75 5.30
CA ALA A 127 -10.89 -9.72 5.57
C ALA A 127 -12.28 -9.10 5.59
N THR A 128 -13.25 -9.86 5.12
CA THR A 128 -14.68 -9.68 5.41
C THR A 128 -15.16 -10.78 6.34
N HIS A 129 -16.47 -10.78 6.62
CA HIS A 129 -17.10 -11.90 7.33
C HIS A 129 -17.12 -13.20 6.50
N LYS A 130 -16.93 -13.12 5.17
CA LYS A 130 -16.96 -14.27 4.25
C LYS A 130 -15.58 -14.78 3.85
N LEU A 131 -14.66 -13.87 3.55
CA LEU A 131 -13.36 -14.23 2.97
C LEU A 131 -12.23 -13.39 3.58
N ARG A 132 -11.12 -14.04 3.90
CA ARG A 132 -9.89 -13.44 4.39
C ARG A 132 -8.72 -13.79 3.48
N LEU A 133 -7.90 -12.79 3.15
CA LEU A 133 -6.59 -13.03 2.55
C LEU A 133 -5.62 -13.44 3.67
N VAL A 134 -5.03 -14.63 3.55
CA VAL A 134 -4.07 -15.20 4.52
C VAL A 134 -2.64 -14.90 4.10
N GLU A 135 -2.33 -15.09 2.83
CA GLU A 135 -1.00 -14.89 2.29
C GLU A 135 -1.09 -14.36 0.86
N PHE A 136 -0.21 -13.42 0.52
CA PHE A 136 0.00 -12.95 -0.84
C PHE A 136 1.48 -12.68 -1.04
N SER A 137 2.08 -13.28 -2.06
CA SER A 137 3.48 -13.05 -2.39
C SER A 137 3.66 -12.94 -3.90
N ALA A 138 4.48 -12.00 -4.33
CA ALA A 138 5.00 -11.97 -5.70
C ALA A 138 6.51 -12.18 -5.61
N PHE A 139 7.03 -13.12 -6.38
CA PHE A 139 8.39 -13.61 -6.20
C PHE A 139 9.02 -13.99 -7.53
N MET A 140 10.34 -14.13 -7.49
CA MET A 140 11.10 -14.82 -8.51
C MET A 140 11.87 -15.98 -7.89
N GLU A 141 12.06 -17.02 -8.67
CA GLU A 141 12.85 -18.18 -8.31
C GLU A 141 13.93 -18.40 -9.34
N GLN A 142 15.14 -18.65 -8.86
CA GLN A 142 16.28 -18.97 -9.68
C GLN A 142 16.88 -20.29 -9.21
N GLN A 143 16.97 -21.26 -10.11
CA GLN A 143 17.72 -22.47 -9.86
C GLN A 143 19.20 -22.09 -9.74
N ARG A 144 19.83 -22.37 -8.60
CA ARG A 144 21.28 -22.22 -8.45
C ARG A 144 22.00 -23.53 -8.73
N ASP A 145 21.54 -24.62 -8.10
CA ASP A 145 22.06 -25.99 -8.23
C ASP A 145 20.89 -26.98 -8.23
N ALA A 146 21.07 -28.25 -8.59
CA ALA A 146 19.99 -29.25 -8.75
C ALA A 146 18.98 -29.31 -7.57
N ASP A 147 19.44 -29.04 -6.33
CA ASP A 147 18.61 -29.10 -5.12
C ASP A 147 18.34 -27.72 -4.47
N ASN A 148 18.84 -26.62 -5.04
CA ASN A 148 18.78 -25.31 -4.39
C ASN A 148 18.10 -24.25 -5.27
N VAL A 149 16.86 -23.93 -4.90
CA VAL A 149 16.07 -22.86 -5.50
C VAL A 149 16.19 -21.61 -4.63
N HIS A 150 16.73 -20.55 -5.20
CA HIS A 150 16.75 -19.25 -4.55
C HIS A 150 15.45 -18.50 -4.85
N THR A 151 14.63 -18.26 -3.82
CA THR A 151 13.41 -17.46 -3.93
C THR A 151 13.66 -16.04 -3.42
N HIS A 152 13.37 -15.05 -4.25
CA HIS A 152 13.38 -13.63 -3.89
C HIS A 152 11.94 -13.09 -3.89
N LEU A 153 11.52 -12.47 -2.78
CA LEU A 153 10.18 -11.90 -2.63
C LEU A 153 10.20 -10.43 -3.02
N PHE A 154 9.52 -10.06 -4.11
CA PHE A 154 9.31 -8.65 -4.46
C PHE A 154 8.37 -7.98 -3.49
N VAL A 155 7.28 -8.68 -3.14
CA VAL A 155 6.30 -8.25 -2.13
C VAL A 155 5.79 -9.47 -1.37
N HIS A 156 5.41 -9.26 -0.11
CA HIS A 156 4.83 -10.29 0.72
C HIS A 156 3.86 -9.69 1.75
N ILE A 157 2.69 -10.30 1.87
CA ILE A 157 1.70 -10.15 2.93
C ILE A 157 1.52 -11.53 3.55
N GLY A 158 1.63 -11.62 4.86
CA GLY A 158 1.47 -12.86 5.61
C GLY A 158 1.74 -12.62 7.09
N GLY A 159 1.72 -13.70 7.86
CA GLY A 159 1.98 -13.67 9.30
C GLY A 159 0.72 -13.78 10.16
N THR A 160 0.95 -14.03 11.46
CA THR A 160 -0.13 -14.20 12.43
C THR A 160 -0.65 -12.84 12.90
N VAL A 161 -1.94 -12.60 12.69
CA VAL A 161 -2.62 -11.38 13.20
C VAL A 161 -3.18 -11.65 14.59
N THR A 162 -2.89 -10.74 15.51
CA THR A 162 -3.23 -10.83 16.94
C THR A 162 -4.06 -9.62 17.38
N TYR A 163 -4.62 -9.67 18.58
CA TYR A 163 -5.35 -8.52 19.14
C TYR A 163 -4.45 -7.31 19.46
N ALA A 164 -3.13 -7.51 19.51
CA ALA A 164 -2.14 -6.46 19.73
C ALA A 164 -1.88 -5.63 18.48
N ASP A 165 -2.22 -6.14 17.29
CA ASP A 165 -2.08 -5.41 16.04
C ASP A 165 -3.04 -4.20 16.00
N PRO A 166 -2.59 -3.06 15.43
CA PRO A 166 -3.44 -1.88 15.31
C PRO A 166 -4.59 -2.12 14.34
N GLN A 167 -5.69 -1.37 14.54
CA GLN A 167 -6.76 -1.32 13.56
C GLN A 167 -6.28 -0.70 12.25
N LEU A 168 -6.83 -1.14 11.13
CA LEU A 168 -6.50 -0.61 9.81
C LEU A 168 -6.88 0.87 9.72
N GLU A 169 -5.94 1.68 9.24
CA GLU A 169 -6.19 3.08 8.92
C GLU A 169 -7.19 3.19 7.76
N ARG A 170 -7.92 4.31 7.72
CA ARG A 170 -8.96 4.55 6.73
C ARG A 170 -8.45 5.52 5.66
N VAL A 171 -8.69 5.21 4.40
CA VAL A 171 -8.39 6.08 3.26
C VAL A 171 -9.65 6.31 2.45
N ASP A 172 -9.91 7.58 2.12
CA ASP A 172 -11.02 7.92 1.23
C ASP A 172 -10.75 7.41 -0.19
N VAL A 173 -11.62 6.54 -0.67
CA VAL A 173 -11.55 5.90 -1.98
C VAL A 173 -11.52 6.90 -3.14
N ARG A 174 -12.09 8.10 -2.95
CA ARG A 174 -12.08 9.16 -3.96
C ARG A 174 -10.68 9.67 -4.29
N GLN A 175 -9.73 9.51 -3.36
CA GLN A 175 -8.34 9.95 -3.55
C GLN A 175 -7.55 9.09 -4.53
N ILE A 176 -8.07 7.89 -4.87
CA ILE A 176 -7.36 6.92 -5.71
C ILE A 176 -8.11 6.56 -6.99
N TYR A 177 -9.31 7.11 -7.24
CA TYR A 177 -10.10 6.73 -8.42
C TYR A 177 -9.35 6.93 -9.74
N ASP A 178 -8.57 8.00 -9.86
CA ASP A 178 -7.79 8.31 -11.06
C ASP A 178 -6.66 7.29 -11.35
N LYS A 179 -6.29 6.48 -10.35
CA LYS A 179 -5.26 5.45 -10.46
C LYS A 179 -5.80 4.09 -10.91
N PHE A 180 -7.12 3.92 -11.01
CA PHE A 180 -7.75 2.64 -11.33
C PHE A 180 -8.77 2.78 -12.47
N PRO A 181 -9.18 1.67 -13.12
CA PRO A 181 -10.16 1.72 -14.20
C PRO A 181 -11.45 2.40 -13.76
N GLU A 182 -11.93 3.36 -14.56
CA GLU A 182 -13.18 4.09 -14.32
C GLU A 182 -14.39 3.49 -15.04
N LYS A 183 -14.13 2.62 -16.04
CA LYS A 183 -15.16 1.97 -16.85
C LYS A 183 -15.82 0.80 -16.10
N LYS A 184 -16.68 0.08 -16.82
CA LYS A 184 -17.37 -1.11 -16.31
C LYS A 184 -16.39 -2.09 -15.65
N GLY A 185 -16.67 -2.52 -14.43
CA GLY A 185 -15.80 -3.36 -13.62
C GLY A 185 -14.60 -2.63 -13.00
N GLY A 186 -14.68 -1.30 -12.96
CA GLY A 186 -13.72 -0.39 -12.36
C GLY A 186 -13.94 -0.13 -10.87
N LEU A 187 -12.95 0.47 -10.20
CA LEU A 187 -12.95 0.60 -8.73
C LEU A 187 -14.18 1.37 -8.21
N LYS A 188 -14.55 2.46 -8.89
CA LYS A 188 -15.71 3.29 -8.49
C LYS A 188 -17.01 2.50 -8.55
N GLU A 189 -17.29 1.84 -9.67
CA GLU A 189 -18.51 1.04 -9.84
C GLU A 189 -18.57 -0.12 -8.85
N LEU A 190 -17.46 -0.83 -8.66
CA LEU A 190 -17.37 -1.92 -7.70
C LEU A 190 -17.65 -1.42 -6.27
N TYR A 191 -17.04 -0.30 -5.88
CA TYR A 191 -17.23 0.27 -4.55
C TYR A 191 -18.68 0.75 -4.32
N ASP A 192 -19.27 1.43 -5.31
CA ASP A 192 -20.65 1.89 -5.25
C ASP A 192 -21.64 0.70 -5.22
N LYS A 193 -21.32 -0.44 -5.87
CA LYS A 193 -22.09 -1.69 -5.80
C LYS A 193 -21.95 -2.40 -4.45
N GLY A 194 -20.77 -2.36 -3.85
CA GLY A 194 -20.48 -2.95 -2.55
C GLY A 194 -20.33 -4.47 -2.53
N PRO A 195 -20.16 -5.06 -1.33
CA PRO A 195 -20.23 -4.39 -0.02
C PRO A 195 -18.97 -3.56 0.31
N GLN A 196 -19.11 -2.36 0.89
CA GLN A 196 -17.96 -1.45 1.07
C GLN A 196 -16.88 -1.98 2.04
N ASN A 197 -17.24 -2.85 2.98
CA ASN A 197 -16.28 -3.47 3.89
C ASN A 197 -15.34 -4.48 3.22
N ALA A 198 -15.56 -4.83 1.96
CA ALA A 198 -14.68 -5.69 1.17
C ALA A 198 -13.51 -4.93 0.49
N PHE A 199 -13.42 -3.60 0.66
CA PHE A 199 -12.49 -2.77 -0.11
C PHE A 199 -11.28 -2.32 0.72
N PHE A 200 -10.10 -2.63 0.20
CA PHE A 200 -8.81 -2.37 0.85
C PHE A 200 -7.84 -1.71 -0.12
N LEU A 201 -6.92 -0.93 0.43
CA LEU A 201 -5.76 -0.39 -0.27
C LEU A 201 -4.50 -0.93 0.39
N VAL A 202 -3.58 -1.46 -0.40
CA VAL A 202 -2.27 -1.89 0.06
C VAL A 202 -1.21 -1.03 -0.62
N LYS A 203 -0.40 -0.36 0.20
CA LYS A 203 0.80 0.32 -0.26
C LYS A 203 1.99 -0.61 -0.06
N PHE A 204 2.60 -1.05 -1.16
CA PHE A 204 3.82 -1.85 -1.12
C PHE A 204 5.07 -0.99 -1.29
N TRP A 205 6.11 -1.37 -0.56
CA TRP A 205 7.50 -1.03 -0.85
C TRP A 205 8.18 -2.29 -1.37
N ALA A 206 8.23 -2.43 -2.69
CA ALA A 206 8.70 -3.62 -3.37
C ALA A 206 10.23 -3.74 -3.31
N ASP A 207 10.74 -4.93 -3.01
CA ASP A 207 12.16 -5.21 -2.98
C ASP A 207 12.69 -5.61 -4.36
N LEU A 208 13.48 -4.73 -4.97
CA LEU A 208 14.13 -4.97 -6.26
C LEU A 208 15.63 -5.30 -6.10
N ASN A 209 16.12 -5.49 -4.87
CA ASN A 209 17.53 -5.76 -4.56
C ASN A 209 17.89 -7.23 -4.80
N THR A 210 17.67 -7.69 -6.02
CA THR A 210 17.97 -9.06 -6.46
C THR A 210 18.96 -9.02 -7.61
N ASN A 211 19.79 -10.05 -7.74
CA ASN A 211 20.70 -10.23 -8.87
C ASN A 211 19.97 -10.86 -10.08
N ILE A 212 18.85 -10.26 -10.52
CA ILE A 212 18.28 -10.56 -11.86
C ILE A 212 19.35 -10.27 -12.91
N THR A 213 19.95 -11.31 -13.48
CA THR A 213 20.74 -11.25 -14.71
C THR A 213 19.83 -11.59 -15.89
N GLU A 214 19.94 -10.86 -17.00
CA GLU A 214 19.09 -11.05 -18.20
C GLU A 214 19.19 -12.46 -18.82
N VAL A 215 20.20 -13.24 -18.42
CA VAL A 215 20.52 -14.59 -18.95
C VAL A 215 19.89 -15.72 -18.13
N SER A 216 19.18 -15.42 -17.04
CA SER A 216 18.63 -16.47 -16.18
C SER A 216 17.22 -16.90 -16.56
N GLU A 217 17.00 -18.21 -16.70
CA GLU A 217 15.67 -18.86 -16.71
C GLU A 217 14.99 -18.77 -15.33
N ALA A 218 14.83 -17.56 -14.80
CA ALA A 218 14.15 -17.35 -13.53
C ALA A 218 12.63 -17.48 -13.72
N PHE A 219 11.98 -18.20 -12.82
CA PHE A 219 10.53 -18.29 -12.77
C PHE A 219 9.98 -17.07 -12.01
N TYR A 220 8.99 -16.38 -12.56
CA TYR A 220 8.31 -15.27 -11.90
C TYR A 220 6.87 -15.67 -11.57
N GLY A 221 6.52 -15.63 -10.29
CA GLY A 221 5.27 -16.17 -9.80
C GLY A 221 4.56 -15.27 -8.79
N VAL A 222 3.25 -15.46 -8.69
CA VAL A 222 2.40 -14.94 -7.63
C VAL A 222 1.78 -16.13 -6.92
N SER A 223 1.84 -16.13 -5.59
CA SER A 223 1.09 -17.09 -4.76
C SER A 223 0.12 -16.32 -3.88
N SER A 224 -1.10 -16.83 -3.76
CA SER A 224 -2.09 -16.28 -2.82
C SER A 224 -2.88 -17.38 -2.13
N MET A 225 -3.26 -17.13 -0.88
CA MET A 225 -4.03 -18.03 -0.05
C MET A 225 -5.16 -17.26 0.62
N TYR A 226 -6.37 -17.82 0.56
CA TYR A 226 -7.57 -17.26 1.19
C TYR A 226 -8.23 -18.29 2.09
N GLU A 227 -9.01 -17.80 3.06
CA GLU A 227 -9.78 -18.60 4.00
C GLU A 227 -11.22 -18.09 4.11
N SER A 228 -12.17 -19.01 4.20
CA SER A 228 -13.61 -18.76 4.33
C SER A 228 -14.25 -19.70 5.34
N ASN A 229 -15.39 -19.29 5.90
CA ASN A 229 -16.26 -20.16 6.70
C ASN A 229 -17.29 -20.91 5.84
N GLU A 230 -17.49 -20.46 4.59
CA GLU A 230 -18.47 -20.98 3.65
C GLU A 230 -17.78 -21.69 2.48
N ASN A 231 -18.36 -22.80 2.04
CA ASN A 231 -17.94 -23.49 0.82
C ASN A 231 -18.50 -22.75 -0.39
N MET A 232 -17.63 -22.05 -1.11
CA MET A 232 -17.98 -21.37 -2.36
C MET A 232 -16.91 -21.59 -3.42
N THR A 233 -17.25 -21.39 -4.69
CA THR A 233 -16.27 -21.27 -5.77
C THR A 233 -15.93 -19.80 -5.95
N ILE A 234 -14.64 -19.45 -5.95
CA ILE A 234 -14.20 -18.05 -6.09
C ILE A 234 -13.58 -17.81 -7.47
N THR A 235 -13.76 -16.60 -7.99
CA THR A 235 -13.03 -16.11 -9.15
C THR A 235 -12.17 -14.92 -8.71
N CYS A 236 -10.86 -15.02 -8.92
CA CYS A 236 -9.89 -13.96 -8.68
C CYS A 236 -9.54 -13.26 -10.00
N SER A 237 -9.97 -12.01 -10.15
CA SER A 237 -9.57 -11.12 -11.24
C SER A 237 -8.42 -10.24 -10.78
N THR A 238 -7.29 -10.29 -11.47
CA THR A 238 -6.11 -9.45 -11.22
C THR A 238 -5.87 -8.56 -12.43
N LYS A 239 -6.17 -7.26 -12.30
CA LYS A 239 -6.05 -6.25 -13.36
C LYS A 239 -4.81 -5.40 -13.13
N VAL A 240 -3.89 -5.43 -14.08
CA VAL A 240 -2.72 -4.54 -14.08
C VAL A 240 -3.09 -3.27 -14.83
N CYS A 241 -2.80 -2.13 -14.21
CA CYS A 241 -3.25 -0.83 -14.69
C CYS A 241 -2.07 0.12 -14.89
N SER A 242 -2.14 0.91 -15.96
CA SER A 242 -1.21 2.01 -16.24
C SER A 242 -2.00 3.29 -16.50
N PHE A 243 -1.67 4.36 -15.79
CA PHE A 243 -2.39 5.64 -15.85
C PHE A 243 -3.91 5.46 -15.71
N GLY A 244 -4.33 4.65 -14.73
CA GLY A 244 -5.74 4.34 -14.48
C GLY A 244 -6.43 3.46 -15.53
N LYS A 245 -5.72 2.98 -16.55
CA LYS A 245 -6.29 2.12 -17.60
C LYS A 245 -5.84 0.68 -17.43
N GLN A 246 -6.76 -0.26 -17.57
CA GLN A 246 -6.45 -1.69 -17.61
C GLN A 246 -5.58 -2.00 -18.83
N VAL A 247 -4.43 -2.63 -18.59
CA VAL A 247 -3.48 -3.08 -19.63
C VAL A 247 -3.63 -4.57 -19.86
N VAL A 248 -3.71 -5.35 -18.78
CA VAL A 248 -3.90 -6.80 -18.82
C VAL A 248 -4.74 -7.23 -17.63
N GLU A 249 -5.50 -8.31 -17.80
CA GLU A 249 -6.28 -8.93 -16.74
C GLU A 249 -6.04 -10.44 -16.76
N LYS A 250 -5.85 -11.00 -15.57
CA LYS A 250 -5.78 -12.45 -15.36
C LYS A 250 -6.98 -12.88 -14.53
N LEU A 251 -7.69 -13.91 -15.01
CA LEU A 251 -8.81 -14.52 -14.32
C LEU A 251 -8.42 -15.93 -13.88
N GLU A 252 -8.60 -16.20 -12.59
CA GLU A 252 -8.30 -17.50 -11.98
C GLU A 252 -9.54 -17.97 -11.21
N THR A 253 -9.92 -19.24 -11.35
CA THR A 253 -11.06 -19.81 -10.64
C THR A 253 -10.56 -20.89 -9.70
N GLU A 254 -10.89 -20.75 -8.42
CA GLU A 254 -10.46 -21.67 -7.38
C GLU A 254 -11.64 -22.28 -6.64
N TYR A 255 -11.42 -23.52 -6.21
CA TYR A 255 -12.39 -24.32 -5.47
C TYR A 255 -11.91 -24.51 -4.03
N ALA A 256 -12.86 -24.52 -3.11
CA ALA A 256 -12.57 -24.66 -1.70
C ALA A 256 -11.99 -26.04 -1.37
N ARG A 257 -11.01 -26.08 -0.47
CA ARG A 257 -10.53 -27.30 0.20
C ARG A 257 -10.81 -27.17 1.69
N PHE A 258 -11.43 -28.17 2.30
CA PHE A 258 -11.72 -28.11 3.73
C PHE A 258 -10.50 -28.56 4.54
N GLU A 259 -9.90 -27.64 5.29
CA GLU A 259 -8.69 -27.84 6.09
C GLU A 259 -8.92 -27.18 7.48
N ASN A 260 -8.67 -27.91 8.58
CA ASN A 260 -8.71 -27.38 9.95
C ASN A 260 -10.02 -26.61 10.32
N GLY A 261 -11.18 -27.06 9.83
CA GLY A 261 -12.47 -26.42 10.13
C GLY A 261 -12.75 -25.16 9.31
N ARG A 262 -12.01 -24.92 8.24
CA ARG A 262 -12.13 -23.77 7.33
C ARG A 262 -12.03 -24.21 5.88
N PHE A 263 -12.62 -23.41 5.00
CA PHE A 263 -12.46 -23.58 3.55
C PHE A 263 -11.29 -22.73 3.07
N VAL A 264 -10.29 -23.38 2.50
CA VAL A 264 -9.03 -22.79 2.05
C VAL A 264 -8.99 -22.77 0.52
N TYR A 265 -8.50 -21.66 -0.03
CA TYR A 265 -8.28 -21.45 -1.46
C TYR A 265 -6.82 -21.13 -1.67
N ARG A 266 -6.15 -21.83 -2.57
CA ARG A 266 -4.72 -21.63 -2.85
C ARG A 266 -4.54 -21.44 -4.35
N ILE A 267 -3.92 -20.34 -4.72
CA ILE A 267 -3.42 -20.10 -6.08
C ILE A 267 -1.89 -20.16 -5.97
N PRO A 268 -1.27 -21.35 -6.01
CA PRO A 268 0.17 -21.49 -5.85
C PRO A 268 0.90 -21.22 -7.15
N ARG A 269 2.02 -20.49 -7.09
CA ARG A 269 2.99 -20.34 -8.19
C ARG A 269 2.33 -19.97 -9.52
N SER A 270 1.36 -19.05 -9.47
CA SER A 270 0.70 -18.57 -10.67
C SER A 270 1.68 -17.73 -11.49
N PRO A 271 1.98 -18.09 -12.75
CA PRO A 271 3.02 -17.43 -13.52
C PRO A 271 2.63 -15.97 -13.82
N MET A 272 3.58 -15.06 -13.64
CA MET A 272 3.42 -13.69 -14.10
C MET A 272 3.34 -13.64 -15.62
N CYS A 273 2.55 -12.72 -16.16
CA CYS A 273 2.52 -12.50 -17.60
C CYS A 273 3.80 -11.80 -18.08
N GLU A 274 4.09 -11.94 -19.37
CA GLU A 274 5.28 -11.36 -20.00
C GLU A 274 5.38 -9.84 -19.78
N TYR A 275 4.24 -9.13 -19.82
CA TYR A 275 4.17 -7.70 -19.51
C TYR A 275 4.75 -7.38 -18.12
N MET A 276 4.37 -8.14 -17.10
CA MET A 276 4.82 -7.93 -15.72
C MET A 276 6.31 -8.23 -15.56
N ILE A 277 6.78 -9.31 -16.18
CA ILE A 277 8.20 -9.68 -16.16
C ILE A 277 9.02 -8.56 -16.81
N ASN A 278 8.66 -8.17 -18.04
CA ASN A 278 9.32 -7.09 -18.77
C ASN A 278 9.28 -5.75 -18.02
N PHE A 279 8.17 -5.47 -17.31
CA PHE A 279 8.05 -4.29 -16.46
C PHE A 279 9.07 -4.30 -15.32
N ILE A 280 9.17 -5.41 -14.57
CA ILE A 280 10.14 -5.56 -13.47
C ILE A 280 11.57 -5.40 -13.99
N HIS A 281 11.90 -6.03 -15.12
CA HIS A 281 13.21 -5.88 -15.76
C HIS A 281 13.51 -4.42 -16.11
N LYS A 282 12.62 -3.73 -16.81
CA LYS A 282 12.83 -2.32 -17.19
C LYS A 282 12.92 -1.41 -15.97
N LEU A 283 12.09 -1.64 -14.96
CA LEU A 283 12.08 -0.85 -13.72
C LEU A 283 13.42 -0.98 -12.98
N LYS A 284 13.94 -2.20 -12.85
CA LYS A 284 15.23 -2.47 -12.18
C LYS A 284 16.42 -1.80 -12.88
N HIS A 285 16.40 -1.68 -14.20
CA HIS A 285 17.48 -1.06 -14.98
C HIS A 285 17.50 0.47 -14.90
N LEU A 286 16.51 1.10 -14.26
CA LEU A 286 16.56 2.54 -14.03
C LEU A 286 17.70 2.88 -13.06
N PRO A 287 18.48 3.93 -13.32
CA PRO A 287 19.70 4.22 -12.58
C PRO A 287 19.43 4.67 -11.14
N GLU A 288 18.26 5.24 -10.87
CA GLU A 288 17.95 5.86 -9.58
C GLU A 288 16.55 5.47 -9.07
N LYS A 289 16.44 5.21 -7.75
CA LYS A 289 15.17 4.82 -7.10
C LYS A 289 14.04 5.84 -7.32
N TYR A 290 14.35 7.14 -7.42
CA TYR A 290 13.32 8.14 -7.67
C TYR A 290 12.70 8.00 -9.07
N MET A 291 13.47 7.55 -10.06
CA MET A 291 12.96 7.29 -11.41
C MET A 291 12.03 6.08 -11.38
N MET A 292 12.42 5.03 -10.64
CA MET A 292 11.56 3.87 -10.41
C MET A 292 10.22 4.27 -9.78
N ASN A 293 10.26 5.07 -8.71
CA ASN A 293 9.04 5.56 -8.05
C ASN A 293 8.20 6.46 -8.96
N SER A 294 8.81 7.24 -9.86
CA SER A 294 8.08 8.05 -10.85
C SER A 294 7.32 7.18 -11.86
N VAL A 295 7.87 6.00 -12.20
CA VAL A 295 7.18 5.00 -13.04
C VAL A 295 6.07 4.31 -12.23
N LEU A 296 6.36 3.91 -10.99
CA LEU A 296 5.40 3.22 -10.12
C LEU A 296 4.21 4.09 -9.69
N GLU A 297 4.34 5.42 -9.72
CA GLU A 297 3.26 6.36 -9.39
C GLU A 297 1.98 6.14 -10.20
N ASN A 298 2.13 5.68 -11.46
CA ASN A 298 1.03 5.41 -12.38
C ASN A 298 0.86 3.91 -12.68
N PHE A 299 1.54 3.04 -11.92
CA PHE A 299 1.42 1.59 -12.01
C PHE A 299 0.64 1.07 -10.80
N THR A 300 -0.50 0.45 -11.05
CA THR A 300 -1.36 -0.10 -10.00
C THR A 300 -1.88 -1.47 -10.38
N ILE A 301 -2.30 -2.24 -9.38
CA ILE A 301 -2.97 -3.52 -9.59
C ILE A 301 -4.28 -3.51 -8.83
N LEU A 302 -5.38 -3.91 -9.48
CA LEU A 302 -6.67 -4.08 -8.83
C LEU A 302 -7.00 -5.58 -8.82
N GLN A 303 -7.11 -6.15 -7.64
CA GLN A 303 -7.51 -7.54 -7.45
C GLN A 303 -8.94 -7.59 -6.92
N VAL A 304 -9.80 -8.33 -7.60
CA VAL A 304 -11.22 -8.50 -7.25
C VAL A 304 -11.51 -9.98 -7.12
N VAL A 305 -11.86 -10.41 -5.91
CA VAL A 305 -12.27 -11.78 -5.64
C VAL A 305 -13.79 -11.80 -5.51
N THR A 306 -14.44 -12.60 -6.36
CA THR A 306 -15.90 -12.73 -6.39
C THR A 306 -16.34 -14.16 -6.13
N ASN A 307 -17.54 -14.33 -5.59
CA ASN A 307 -18.22 -15.61 -5.61
C ASN A 307 -18.68 -15.88 -7.06
N ARG A 308 -18.29 -17.02 -7.62
CA ARG A 308 -18.54 -17.37 -9.03
C ARG A 308 -20.03 -17.52 -9.33
N GLU A 309 -20.82 -18.01 -8.38
CA GLU A 309 -22.24 -18.27 -8.56
C GLU A 309 -23.07 -17.01 -8.36
N THR A 310 -22.83 -16.28 -7.26
CA THR A 310 -23.64 -15.11 -6.89
C THR A 310 -23.15 -13.80 -7.50
N GLN A 311 -21.93 -13.77 -8.04
CA GLN A 311 -21.25 -12.56 -8.53
C GLN A 311 -21.08 -11.47 -7.45
N GLU A 312 -21.16 -11.87 -6.18
CA GLU A 312 -20.88 -11.01 -5.01
C GLU A 312 -19.38 -10.72 -4.92
N THR A 313 -19.02 -9.48 -4.58
CA THR A 313 -17.63 -9.11 -4.29
C THR A 313 -17.27 -9.54 -2.88
N LEU A 314 -16.30 -10.45 -2.76
CA LEU A 314 -15.82 -10.98 -1.48
C LEU A 314 -14.66 -10.14 -0.93
N LEU A 315 -13.74 -9.75 -1.81
CA LEU A 315 -12.62 -8.84 -1.53
C LEU A 315 -12.32 -8.02 -2.78
N CYS A 316 -11.95 -6.76 -2.58
CA CYS A 316 -11.43 -5.87 -3.60
C CYS A 316 -10.20 -5.14 -3.03
N ILE A 317 -9.03 -5.40 -3.61
CA ILE A 317 -7.75 -4.93 -3.09
C ILE A 317 -7.07 -4.09 -4.17
N ALA A 318 -6.92 -2.81 -3.88
CA ALA A 318 -6.16 -1.86 -4.67
C ALA A 318 -4.70 -1.89 -4.22
N TYR A 319 -3.76 -2.13 -5.13
CA TYR A 319 -2.33 -2.13 -4.85
C TYR A 319 -1.65 -0.92 -5.49
N VAL A 320 -0.88 -0.20 -4.69
CA VAL A 320 0.01 0.90 -5.11
C VAL A 320 1.43 0.60 -4.65
N PHE A 321 2.43 1.11 -5.38
CA PHE A 321 3.80 0.65 -5.25
C PHE A 321 4.80 1.80 -5.11
N GLU A 322 5.81 1.58 -4.29
CA GLU A 322 7.10 2.27 -4.26
C GLU A 322 8.21 1.21 -4.22
N VAL A 323 9.45 1.60 -4.51
CA VAL A 323 10.62 0.74 -4.31
C VAL A 323 11.09 0.85 -2.86
N SER A 324 11.40 -0.30 -2.25
CA SER A 324 11.94 -0.35 -0.90
C SER A 324 13.28 0.39 -0.81
N THR A 325 13.39 1.23 0.22
CA THR A 325 14.66 1.85 0.61
C THR A 325 15.39 1.04 1.67
N SER A 326 14.73 0.04 2.25
CA SER A 326 15.25 -0.80 3.31
C SER A 326 16.20 -1.85 2.76
N GLU A 327 17.26 -2.14 3.51
CA GLU A 327 18.07 -3.36 3.33
C GLU A 327 17.32 -4.61 3.80
N HIS A 328 16.25 -4.45 4.59
CA HIS A 328 15.49 -5.53 5.21
C HIS A 328 14.35 -6.07 4.33
N GLY A 329 14.40 -5.83 3.01
CA GLY A 329 13.47 -6.39 2.05
C GLY A 329 12.16 -5.60 1.85
N ALA A 330 11.13 -6.31 1.42
CA ALA A 330 9.84 -5.75 1.06
C ALA A 330 9.02 -5.36 2.29
N GLN A 331 8.24 -4.27 2.20
CA GLN A 331 7.34 -3.81 3.26
C GLN A 331 5.97 -3.49 2.67
N HIS A 332 4.95 -3.42 3.52
CA HIS A 332 3.62 -3.01 3.11
C HIS A 332 2.88 -2.29 4.22
N HIS A 333 1.85 -1.54 3.84
CA HIS A 333 0.86 -0.99 4.75
C HIS A 333 -0.54 -1.18 4.18
N ILE A 334 -1.49 -1.54 5.05
CA ILE A 334 -2.85 -1.91 4.66
C ILE A 334 -3.82 -0.85 5.18
N TYR A 335 -4.71 -0.40 4.32
CA TYR A 335 -5.75 0.57 4.61
C TYR A 335 -7.12 -0.01 4.27
N ARG A 336 -8.14 0.39 5.02
CA ARG A 336 -9.54 0.18 4.65
C ARG A 336 -10.03 1.35 3.80
N LEU A 337 -10.66 1.04 2.66
CA LEU A 337 -11.23 2.06 1.79
C LEU A 337 -12.62 2.48 2.26
N VAL A 338 -12.80 3.77 2.43
CA VAL A 338 -14.04 4.39 2.92
C VAL A 338 -14.46 5.53 2.00
N LYS A 339 -15.70 5.99 2.11
CA LYS A 339 -16.23 7.13 1.37
C LYS A 339 -16.91 8.03 2.38
N ASP A 340 -16.08 8.77 3.13
CA ASP A 340 -16.50 9.66 4.23
C ASP A 340 -16.73 11.09 3.75
#